data_AF-A0A955N2K9-F1
#
_entry.id   AF-A0A955N2K9-F1
#
_cell.length_a   1.000
_cell.length_b   1.000
_cell.length_c   1.000
_cell.angle_alpha   90.00
_cell.angle_beta   90.00
_cell.angle_gamma   90.00
#
_symmetry.space_group_name_H-M   'P 1'
#
loop_
_entity.id
_entity.type
_entity.pdbx_description
1 polymer ?
#
loop_
_entity_poly.entity_id
_entity_poly.type
_entity_poly.pdbx_seq_one_letter_code
_entity_poly.pdbx_strand_id
1 'polypeptide(L)'
;QGLNTTIGVELDGSLAGASAPGLKIENPTGPCVIRGLAINRFTASGVQLIDADDCRVEGCLLGTNVSGTVASPNTAEGVLIAGGHDNVIGGTDPSARNLISGNNSHGVIVVRSANEFTVGNKIQGNLIGTDITGSAAIQNLNSGILILLATDTLVGGTEEAASNLISGNTRHGIEFGDSAERTRILGNKIGSEVQGLAPLGN
;
A
#
# COMPACT_ATOMS: atom_id res chain seq x y z
N GLN A 1 6.14 15.99 -2.57
CA GLN A 1 4.83 16.68 -2.53
C GLN A 1 3.92 15.87 -1.63
N GLY A 2 3.28 16.51 -0.63
CA GLY A 2 2.46 15.83 0.38
C GLY A 2 1.15 15.27 -0.19
N LEU A 3 0.42 14.52 0.64
CA LEU A 3 -0.93 14.05 0.33
C LEU A 3 -1.90 15.23 0.16
N ASN A 4 -2.58 15.31 -0.99
CA ASN A 4 -3.61 16.34 -1.28
C ASN A 4 -5.03 15.85 -0.96
N THR A 5 -5.18 14.75 -0.22
CA THR A 5 -6.50 14.19 0.14
C THR A 5 -7.04 14.83 1.42
N THR A 6 -8.29 15.28 1.38
CA THR A 6 -9.07 15.60 2.58
C THR A 6 -9.70 14.30 3.07
N ILE A 7 -9.20 13.74 4.17
CA ILE A 7 -9.79 12.54 4.76
C ILE A 7 -11.14 12.90 5.40
N GLY A 8 -12.20 12.32 4.87
CA GLY A 8 -13.57 12.56 5.33
C GLY A 8 -14.07 11.55 6.37
N VAL A 9 -13.43 10.39 6.46
CA VAL A 9 -13.89 9.26 7.28
C VAL A 9 -12.70 8.47 7.83
N GLU A 10 -12.72 8.18 9.14
CA GLU A 10 -11.84 7.20 9.79
C GLU A 10 -12.64 5.91 10.06
N LEU A 11 -12.13 4.79 9.55
CA LEU A 11 -12.53 3.45 9.95
C LEU A 11 -11.58 3.01 11.07
N ASP A 12 -12.10 3.01 12.30
CA ASP A 12 -11.36 2.60 13.50
C ASP A 12 -11.65 1.13 13.85
N GLY A 13 -10.64 0.27 13.69
CA GLY A 13 -10.72 -1.15 13.94
C GLY A 13 -10.52 -1.59 15.39
N SER A 14 -10.33 -0.68 16.33
CA SER A 14 -9.95 -1.00 17.73
C SER A 14 -10.92 -1.94 18.46
N LEU A 15 -12.17 -2.03 18.00
CA LEU A 15 -13.21 -2.92 18.53
C LEU A 15 -13.76 -3.92 17.48
N ALA A 16 -13.08 -4.10 16.34
CA ALA A 16 -13.58 -4.91 15.23
C ALA A 16 -13.58 -6.43 15.49
N GLY A 17 -12.93 -6.88 16.57
CA GLY A 17 -12.76 -8.30 16.89
C GLY A 17 -11.53 -8.91 16.22
N ALA A 18 -11.35 -10.22 16.35
CA ALA A 18 -10.17 -10.92 15.81
C ALA A 18 -10.26 -11.14 14.30
N SER A 19 -9.12 -11.07 13.62
CA SER A 19 -8.98 -11.31 12.17
C SER A 19 -9.88 -10.44 11.29
N ALA A 20 -10.23 -9.24 11.77
CA ALA A 20 -11.09 -8.32 11.05
C ALA A 20 -10.26 -7.38 10.17
N PRO A 21 -10.39 -7.44 8.83
CA PRO A 21 -9.81 -6.42 7.96
C PRO A 21 -10.63 -5.13 8.02
N GLY A 22 -10.03 -4.01 7.64
CA GLY A 22 -10.76 -2.74 7.54
C GLY A 22 -11.81 -2.76 6.45
N LEU A 23 -11.41 -3.16 5.24
CA LEU A 23 -12.29 -3.43 4.12
C LEU A 23 -11.84 -4.70 3.42
N LYS A 24 -12.78 -5.60 3.15
CA LYS A 24 -12.56 -6.80 2.32
C LYS A 24 -13.45 -6.71 1.09
N ILE A 25 -12.82 -6.62 -0.08
CA ILE A 25 -13.46 -6.76 -1.38
C ILE A 25 -13.14 -8.16 -1.88
N GLU A 26 -14.16 -8.99 -2.03
CA GLU A 26 -13.99 -10.40 -2.38
C GLU A 26 -14.93 -10.76 -3.53
N ASN A 27 -14.36 -11.26 -4.64
CA ASN A 27 -15.10 -11.67 -5.83
C ASN A 27 -16.18 -10.65 -6.29
N PRO A 28 -15.84 -9.34 -6.41
CA PRO A 28 -16.80 -8.36 -6.88
C PRO A 28 -17.19 -8.64 -8.34
N THR A 29 -18.42 -8.32 -8.72
CA THR A 29 -18.89 -8.48 -10.11
C THR A 29 -18.49 -7.32 -11.02
N GLY A 30 -17.60 -6.43 -10.57
CA GLY A 30 -17.21 -5.22 -11.28
C GLY A 30 -16.19 -4.37 -10.51
N PRO A 31 -15.73 -3.26 -11.12
CA PRO A 31 -14.69 -2.43 -10.55
C PRO A 31 -15.14 -1.78 -9.24
N CYS A 32 -14.22 -1.68 -8.29
CA CYS A 32 -14.45 -1.01 -7.00
C CYS A 32 -13.45 0.12 -6.79
N VAL A 33 -13.87 1.19 -6.11
CA VAL A 33 -12.99 2.30 -5.73
C VAL A 33 -13.10 2.53 -4.23
N ILE A 34 -11.97 2.41 -3.55
CA ILE A 34 -11.79 2.76 -2.14
C ILE A 34 -10.98 4.06 -2.12
N ARG A 35 -11.59 5.15 -1.65
CA ARG A 35 -10.95 6.47 -1.70
C ARG A 35 -11.22 7.33 -0.47
N GLY A 36 -10.20 8.04 0.00
CA GLY A 36 -10.36 9.12 0.98
C GLY A 36 -10.63 8.65 2.41
N LEU A 37 -10.16 7.46 2.77
CA LEU A 37 -10.38 6.84 4.09
C LEU A 37 -9.08 6.80 4.90
N ALA A 38 -9.18 7.03 6.21
CA ALA A 38 -8.18 6.54 7.15
C ALA A 38 -8.65 5.17 7.67
N ILE A 39 -7.83 4.13 7.52
CA ILE A 39 -8.16 2.75 7.91
C ILE A 39 -7.04 2.23 8.81
N ASN A 40 -7.36 2.05 10.08
CA ASN A 40 -6.37 1.81 11.11
C ASN A 40 -6.91 0.95 12.27
N ARG A 41 -6.00 0.43 13.09
CA ARG A 41 -6.31 -0.38 14.29
C ARG A 41 -7.09 -1.68 14.02
N PHE A 42 -7.14 -2.16 12.79
CA PHE A 42 -7.75 -3.45 12.47
C PHE A 42 -6.82 -4.62 12.82
N THR A 43 -7.40 -5.77 13.13
CA THR A 43 -6.69 -7.00 13.53
C THR A 43 -6.32 -7.91 12.36
N ALA A 44 -6.43 -7.40 11.14
CA ALA A 44 -5.88 -7.96 9.92
C ALA A 44 -5.33 -6.83 9.04
N SER A 45 -5.40 -6.96 7.71
CA SER A 45 -4.93 -5.92 6.79
C SER A 45 -5.90 -4.73 6.75
N GLY A 46 -5.42 -3.53 6.45
CA GLY A 46 -6.29 -2.36 6.27
C GLY A 46 -7.30 -2.58 5.13
N VAL A 47 -6.79 -2.90 3.94
CA VAL A 47 -7.60 -3.26 2.76
C VAL A 47 -7.18 -4.63 2.24
N GLN A 48 -8.16 -5.47 1.91
CA GLN A 48 -7.98 -6.75 1.25
C GLN A 48 -8.75 -6.78 -0.07
N LEU A 49 -8.05 -7.04 -1.17
CA LEU A 49 -8.59 -7.31 -2.49
C LEU A 49 -8.37 -8.80 -2.79
N ILE A 50 -9.42 -9.60 -2.68
CA ILE A 50 -9.38 -11.07 -2.80
C ILE A 50 -10.17 -11.49 -4.04
N ASP A 51 -9.49 -12.07 -5.03
CA ASP A 51 -10.08 -12.43 -6.33
C ASP A 51 -10.90 -11.25 -6.89
N ALA A 52 -10.30 -10.06 -6.82
CA ALA A 52 -10.93 -8.79 -7.12
C ALA A 52 -10.14 -8.08 -8.21
N ASP A 53 -10.82 -7.76 -9.31
CA ASP A 53 -10.22 -7.16 -10.49
C ASP A 53 -10.61 -5.70 -10.62
N ASP A 54 -9.78 -4.92 -11.32
CA ASP A 54 -10.04 -3.53 -11.67
C ASP A 54 -10.41 -2.63 -10.47
N CYS A 55 -9.94 -2.98 -9.27
CA CYS A 55 -10.16 -2.20 -8.07
C CYS A 55 -9.08 -1.13 -7.88
N ARG A 56 -9.46 -0.02 -7.26
CA ARG A 56 -8.57 1.12 -7.01
C ARG A 56 -8.58 1.49 -5.55
N VAL A 57 -7.41 1.59 -4.94
CA VAL A 57 -7.22 2.09 -3.57
C VAL A 57 -6.45 3.41 -3.67
N GLU A 58 -7.10 4.52 -3.33
CA GLU A 58 -6.61 5.85 -3.69
C GLU A 58 -6.79 6.86 -2.55
N GLY A 59 -5.81 7.73 -2.32
CA GLY A 59 -5.96 8.82 -1.36
C GLY A 59 -6.30 8.37 0.06
N CYS A 60 -5.87 7.17 0.46
CA CYS A 60 -6.14 6.58 1.77
C CYS A 60 -4.93 6.69 2.71
N LEU A 61 -5.20 6.72 4.01
CA LEU A 61 -4.20 6.56 5.09
C LEU A 61 -4.38 5.17 5.72
N LEU A 62 -3.41 4.28 5.52
CA LEU A 62 -3.49 2.87 5.92
C LEU A 62 -2.43 2.58 6.99
N GLY A 63 -2.87 2.44 8.24
CA GLY A 63 -2.00 2.16 9.40
C GLY A 63 -1.52 3.40 10.18
N THR A 64 -2.03 4.58 9.87
CA THR A 64 -1.75 5.84 10.59
C THR A 64 -3.04 6.47 11.11
N ASN A 65 -2.91 7.45 12.00
CA ASN A 65 -4.02 8.32 12.38
C ASN A 65 -4.44 9.24 11.21
N VAL A 66 -5.54 9.96 11.36
CA VAL A 66 -6.08 10.86 10.31
C VAL A 66 -5.16 12.00 9.88
N SER A 67 -4.12 12.32 10.66
CA SER A 67 -3.10 13.31 10.27
C SER A 67 -1.92 12.69 9.52
N GLY A 68 -1.80 11.37 9.45
CA GLY A 68 -0.69 10.67 8.81
C GLY A 68 0.67 10.88 9.48
N THR A 69 0.67 11.25 10.77
CA THR A 69 1.90 11.58 11.52
C THR A 69 2.18 10.64 12.68
N VAL A 70 1.22 9.79 13.06
CA VAL A 70 1.36 8.81 14.14
C VAL A 70 0.87 7.45 13.66
N ALA A 71 1.62 6.40 13.98
CA ALA A 71 1.20 5.03 13.72
C ALA A 71 -0.10 4.70 14.47
N SER A 72 -1.02 4.02 13.81
CA SER A 72 -2.22 3.43 14.38
C SER A 72 -2.38 2.07 13.69
N PRO A 73 -1.58 1.07 14.10
CA PRO A 73 -1.28 -0.05 13.22
C PRO A 73 -2.51 -0.88 12.88
N ASN A 74 -2.63 -1.27 11.60
CA ASN A 74 -3.29 -2.52 11.28
C ASN A 74 -2.30 -3.65 11.63
N THR A 75 -2.79 -4.76 12.21
CA THR A 75 -1.89 -5.80 12.72
C THR A 75 -1.25 -6.65 11.63
N ALA A 76 -1.75 -6.58 10.39
CA ALA A 76 -1.12 -7.17 9.23
C ALA A 76 -0.65 -6.06 8.27
N GLU A 77 -0.91 -6.19 6.97
CA GLU A 77 -0.45 -5.26 5.95
C GLU A 77 -1.36 -4.03 5.82
N GLY A 78 -0.86 -2.96 5.19
CA GLY A 78 -1.73 -1.86 4.78
C GLY A 78 -2.71 -2.31 3.69
N VAL A 79 -2.17 -2.93 2.63
CA VAL A 79 -2.94 -3.48 1.51
C VAL A 79 -2.50 -4.89 1.17
N LEU A 80 -3.46 -5.81 1.06
CA LEU A 80 -3.30 -7.16 0.51
C LEU A 80 -4.03 -7.26 -0.83
N ILE A 81 -3.32 -7.70 -1.87
CA ILE A 81 -3.89 -8.16 -3.13
C ILE A 81 -3.65 -9.67 -3.24
N ALA A 82 -4.72 -10.46 -3.29
CA ALA A 82 -4.67 -11.91 -3.45
C ALA A 82 -5.55 -12.37 -4.61
N GLY A 83 -4.96 -12.95 -5.66
CA GLY A 83 -5.66 -13.48 -6.84
C GLY A 83 -6.19 -12.43 -7.83
N GLY A 84 -6.28 -11.15 -7.43
CA GLY A 84 -6.88 -10.08 -8.24
C GLY A 84 -6.01 -9.57 -9.38
N HIS A 85 -6.64 -9.10 -10.46
CA HIS A 85 -5.99 -8.59 -11.66
C HIS A 85 -6.19 -7.09 -11.86
N ASP A 86 -5.19 -6.45 -12.47
CA ASP A 86 -5.25 -5.05 -12.93
C ASP A 86 -5.66 -4.01 -11.87
N ASN A 87 -5.48 -4.31 -10.59
CA ASN A 87 -5.76 -3.37 -9.51
C ASN A 87 -4.72 -2.25 -9.46
N VAL A 88 -5.14 -1.08 -8.97
CA VAL A 88 -4.27 0.09 -8.80
C VAL A 88 -4.25 0.52 -7.35
N ILE A 89 -3.08 0.45 -6.73
CA ILE A 89 -2.81 1.01 -5.41
C ILE A 89 -2.11 2.34 -5.61
N GLY A 90 -2.87 3.42 -5.41
CA GLY A 90 -2.46 4.79 -5.64
C GLY A 90 -2.84 5.26 -7.04
N GLY A 91 -1.93 5.97 -7.71
CA GLY A 91 -2.16 6.48 -9.05
C GLY A 91 -1.23 7.63 -9.41
N THR A 92 -1.37 8.16 -10.62
CA THR A 92 -0.59 9.31 -11.11
C THR A 92 -1.21 10.66 -10.78
N ASP A 93 -2.45 10.69 -10.27
CA ASP A 93 -3.03 11.90 -9.70
C ASP A 93 -2.50 12.09 -8.26
N PRO A 94 -1.99 13.27 -7.88
CA PRO A 94 -1.58 13.56 -6.50
C PRO A 94 -2.65 13.25 -5.44
N SER A 95 -3.94 13.34 -5.78
CA SER A 95 -5.06 12.99 -4.89
C SER A 95 -5.25 11.48 -4.72
N ALA A 96 -4.69 10.66 -5.61
CA ALA A 96 -4.73 9.20 -5.53
C ALA A 96 -3.61 8.62 -4.65
N ARG A 97 -2.59 9.40 -4.28
CA ARG A 97 -1.49 8.97 -3.40
C ARG A 97 -2.00 8.41 -2.08
N ASN A 98 -1.66 7.16 -1.75
CA ASN A 98 -1.90 6.63 -0.41
C ASN A 98 -0.70 6.89 0.50
N LEU A 99 -0.97 6.97 1.81
CA LEU A 99 0.03 6.77 2.87
C LEU A 99 -0.15 5.37 3.44
N ILE A 100 0.85 4.51 3.29
CA ILE A 100 0.81 3.11 3.71
C ILE A 100 1.97 2.88 4.69
N SER A 101 1.70 3.13 5.97
CA SER A 101 2.73 3.29 6.98
C SER A 101 2.23 2.85 8.35
N GLY A 102 3.14 2.47 9.25
CA GLY A 102 2.78 2.10 10.61
C GLY A 102 2.04 0.77 10.74
N ASN A 103 2.05 -0.09 9.72
CA ASN A 103 1.43 -1.42 9.78
C ASN A 103 2.40 -2.44 10.42
N ASN A 104 1.87 -3.47 11.10
CA ASN A 104 2.71 -4.46 11.79
C ASN A 104 3.29 -5.55 10.87
N SER A 105 3.04 -5.47 9.56
CA SER A 105 3.59 -6.35 8.53
C SER A 105 4.12 -5.49 7.37
N HIS A 106 3.93 -5.94 6.12
CA HIS A 106 4.28 -5.21 4.92
C HIS A 106 3.42 -3.96 4.72
N GLY A 107 3.90 -2.98 3.95
CA GLY A 107 3.03 -1.91 3.48
C GLY A 107 1.99 -2.46 2.49
N VAL A 108 2.47 -3.02 1.39
CA VAL A 108 1.67 -3.68 0.36
C VAL A 108 2.18 -5.10 0.14
N ILE A 109 1.28 -6.07 0.04
CA ILE A 109 1.61 -7.42 -0.41
C ILE A 109 0.78 -7.79 -1.64
N VAL A 110 1.45 -8.35 -2.65
CA VAL A 110 0.85 -8.90 -3.86
C VAL A 110 1.16 -10.39 -3.90
N VAL A 111 0.13 -11.21 -3.76
CA VAL A 111 0.26 -12.67 -3.66
C VAL A 111 -0.82 -13.39 -4.47
N ARG A 112 -0.61 -14.64 -4.86
CA ARG A 112 -1.69 -15.47 -5.41
C ARG A 112 -2.84 -15.70 -4.42
N SER A 113 -4.03 -16.02 -4.92
CA SER A 113 -5.07 -16.63 -4.10
C SER A 113 -4.97 -18.17 -4.16
N ALA A 114 -5.96 -18.86 -3.57
CA ALA A 114 -6.09 -20.30 -3.72
C ALA A 114 -6.41 -20.70 -5.16
N ASN A 115 -7.04 -19.82 -5.94
CA ASN A 115 -7.61 -20.12 -7.23
C ASN A 115 -6.68 -19.68 -8.38
N GLU A 116 -6.02 -18.53 -8.26
CA GLU A 116 -5.34 -17.90 -9.39
C GLU A 116 -4.06 -17.12 -9.02
N PHE A 117 -3.17 -16.96 -10.02
CA PHE A 117 -2.05 -16.03 -9.94
C PHE A 117 -2.56 -14.60 -10.01
N THR A 118 -1.83 -13.70 -9.37
CA THR A 118 -2.12 -12.26 -9.34
C THR A 118 -1.37 -11.57 -10.46
N VAL A 119 -2.09 -10.83 -11.32
CA VAL A 119 -1.57 -10.37 -12.63
C VAL A 119 -1.81 -8.88 -12.84
N GLY A 120 -0.82 -8.17 -13.40
CA GLY A 120 -1.06 -6.83 -13.99
C GLY A 120 -1.26 -5.68 -12.98
N ASN A 121 -1.13 -5.95 -11.68
CA ASN A 121 -1.37 -4.96 -10.63
C ASN A 121 -0.34 -3.82 -10.65
N LYS A 122 -0.77 -2.61 -10.28
CA LYS A 122 0.04 -1.39 -10.29
C LYS A 122 0.09 -0.79 -8.91
N ILE A 123 1.29 -0.49 -8.43
CA ILE A 123 1.53 0.22 -7.18
C ILE A 123 2.24 1.52 -7.55
N GLN A 124 1.53 2.66 -7.53
CA GLN A 124 2.02 3.91 -8.10
C GLN A 124 1.74 5.10 -7.20
N GLY A 125 2.69 6.03 -7.12
CA GLY A 125 2.48 7.33 -6.50
C GLY A 125 2.25 7.30 -4.98
N ASN A 126 2.63 6.23 -4.27
CA ASN A 126 2.38 6.07 -2.83
C ASN A 126 3.53 6.61 -1.96
N LEU A 127 3.24 6.88 -0.69
CA LEU A 127 4.22 6.99 0.40
C LEU A 127 4.14 5.74 1.27
N ILE A 128 5.24 5.01 1.42
CA ILE A 128 5.28 3.71 2.10
C ILE A 128 6.38 3.68 3.15
N GLY A 129 5.99 3.57 4.42
CA GLY A 129 6.89 3.52 5.59
C GLY A 129 7.34 4.89 6.13
N THR A 130 6.73 5.97 5.64
CA THR A 130 7.03 7.36 6.02
C THR A 130 5.81 8.06 6.62
N ASP A 131 6.00 9.27 7.15
CA ASP A 131 4.91 10.17 7.51
C ASP A 131 4.30 10.84 6.27
N ILE A 132 3.22 11.60 6.47
CA ILE A 132 2.51 12.33 5.41
C ILE A 132 3.42 13.28 4.59
N THR A 133 4.54 13.72 5.17
CA THR A 133 5.51 14.59 4.51
C THR A 133 6.54 13.83 3.68
N GLY A 134 6.74 12.54 3.99
CA GLY A 134 7.79 11.71 3.39
C GLY A 134 9.18 11.99 3.95
N SER A 135 9.28 12.63 5.12
CA SER A 135 10.54 13.06 5.73
C SER A 135 10.88 12.33 7.03
N ALA A 136 9.90 11.71 7.69
CA ALA A 136 10.11 10.90 8.89
C ALA A 136 9.63 9.47 8.68
N ALA A 137 10.25 8.50 9.36
CA ALA A 137 9.83 7.12 9.30
C ALA A 137 8.57 6.90 10.17
N ILE A 138 7.56 6.25 9.59
CA ILE A 138 6.48 5.60 10.32
C ILE A 138 6.46 4.16 9.83
N GLN A 139 7.27 3.34 10.47
CA GLN A 139 7.74 2.08 9.92
C GLN A 139 6.59 1.10 9.70
N ASN A 140 6.55 0.46 8.52
CA ASN A 140 5.93 -0.86 8.43
C ASN A 140 6.93 -1.88 8.96
N LEU A 141 6.50 -2.83 9.80
CA LEU A 141 7.38 -3.74 10.53
C LEU A 141 7.93 -4.92 9.69
N ASN A 142 7.78 -4.84 8.36
CA ASN A 142 8.40 -5.74 7.40
C ASN A 142 8.75 -4.96 6.12
N SER A 143 8.83 -5.61 4.96
CA SER A 143 9.14 -4.95 3.69
C SER A 143 8.05 -3.96 3.26
N GLY A 144 8.43 -2.83 2.66
CA GLY A 144 7.47 -1.83 2.16
C GLY A 144 6.51 -2.42 1.14
N ILE A 145 7.04 -3.14 0.16
CA ILE A 145 6.27 -3.91 -0.82
C ILE A 145 6.82 -5.33 -0.89
N LEU A 146 5.97 -6.35 -0.77
CA LEU A 146 6.29 -7.75 -1.08
C LEU A 146 5.51 -8.21 -2.31
N ILE A 147 6.21 -8.80 -3.28
CA ILE A 147 5.62 -9.43 -4.47
C ILE A 147 6.02 -10.90 -4.46
N LEU A 148 5.05 -11.80 -4.43
CA LEU A 148 5.25 -13.24 -4.29
C LEU A 148 4.18 -13.95 -5.13
N LEU A 149 4.54 -14.94 -5.96
CA LEU A 149 3.57 -15.73 -6.74
C LEU A 149 2.62 -14.83 -7.57
N ALA A 150 3.20 -13.82 -8.22
CA ALA A 150 2.49 -12.80 -8.98
C ALA A 150 3.28 -12.45 -10.23
N THR A 151 2.58 -11.98 -11.26
CA THR A 151 3.23 -11.60 -12.52
C THR A 151 2.81 -10.24 -13.03
N ASP A 152 3.69 -9.61 -13.79
CA ASP A 152 3.42 -8.36 -14.50
C ASP A 152 3.04 -7.19 -13.57
N THR A 153 3.48 -7.25 -12.30
CA THR A 153 3.30 -6.15 -11.36
C THR A 153 4.16 -4.96 -11.77
N LEU A 154 3.59 -3.76 -11.78
CA LEU A 154 4.31 -2.51 -12.01
C LEU A 154 4.42 -1.73 -10.69
N VAL A 155 5.64 -1.56 -10.19
CA VAL A 155 5.94 -0.69 -9.06
C VAL A 155 6.52 0.61 -9.59
N GLY A 156 5.74 1.68 -9.49
CA GLY A 156 6.09 3.01 -9.95
C GLY A 156 5.68 3.28 -11.41
N GLY A 157 6.50 4.00 -12.16
CA GLY A 157 6.24 4.32 -13.56
C GLY A 157 7.27 5.28 -14.14
N THR A 158 7.11 5.62 -15.43
CA THR A 158 7.98 6.58 -16.13
C THR A 158 7.64 8.04 -15.85
N GLU A 159 6.39 8.30 -15.44
CA GLU A 159 5.95 9.62 -15.01
C GLU A 159 6.39 9.89 -13.56
N GLU A 160 6.83 11.11 -13.25
CA GLU A 160 7.24 11.47 -11.89
C GLU A 160 6.13 11.20 -10.87
N ALA A 161 4.88 11.49 -11.23
CA ALA A 161 3.74 11.27 -10.35
C ALA A 161 3.45 9.79 -10.05
N ALA A 162 3.93 8.86 -10.89
CA ALA A 162 3.86 7.42 -10.63
C ALA A 162 4.89 6.95 -9.59
N SER A 163 5.90 7.76 -9.27
CA SER A 163 6.97 7.40 -8.31
C SER A 163 6.42 7.11 -6.92
N ASN A 164 6.70 5.91 -6.40
CA ASN A 164 6.52 5.64 -4.97
C ASN A 164 7.74 6.15 -4.19
N LEU A 165 7.49 6.67 -2.98
CA LEU A 165 8.51 6.84 -1.95
C LEU A 165 8.44 5.65 -0.99
N ILE A 166 9.49 4.84 -0.94
CA ILE A 166 9.54 3.60 -0.17
C ILE A 166 10.73 3.63 0.77
N SER A 167 10.50 4.01 2.01
CA SER A 167 11.54 4.38 2.98
C SER A 167 11.06 4.11 4.40
N GLY A 168 11.98 3.95 5.35
CA GLY A 168 11.63 3.79 6.77
C GLY A 168 10.97 2.46 7.13
N ASN A 169 10.87 1.49 6.21
CA ASN A 169 10.42 0.13 6.54
C ASN A 169 11.52 -0.60 7.34
N THR A 170 11.23 -1.74 7.99
CA THR A 170 12.22 -2.39 8.89
C THR A 170 13.06 -3.49 8.25
N ARG A 171 12.78 -3.86 6.99
CA ARG A 171 13.44 -4.99 6.31
C ARG A 171 13.95 -4.64 4.92
N HIS A 172 13.05 -4.52 3.95
CA HIS A 172 13.38 -4.22 2.56
C HIS A 172 12.43 -3.15 2.03
N GLY A 173 12.88 -2.31 1.09
CA GLY A 173 11.97 -1.42 0.39
C GLY A 173 10.98 -2.22 -0.47
N ILE A 174 11.52 -3.01 -1.39
CA ILE A 174 10.77 -3.93 -2.26
C ILE A 174 11.40 -5.32 -2.13
N GLU A 175 10.59 -6.32 -1.80
CA GLU A 175 10.99 -7.73 -1.66
C GLU A 175 10.30 -8.57 -2.75
N PHE A 176 11.08 -9.48 -3.32
CA PHE A 176 10.62 -10.47 -4.28
C PHE A 176 10.66 -11.85 -3.63
N GLY A 177 9.50 -12.50 -3.56
CA GLY A 177 9.37 -13.90 -3.20
C GLY A 177 9.35 -14.82 -4.42
N ASP A 178 9.10 -16.10 -4.17
CA ASP A 178 8.99 -17.16 -5.19
C ASP A 178 8.02 -16.79 -6.32
N SER A 179 8.43 -17.06 -7.57
CA SER A 179 7.61 -16.84 -8.78
C SER A 179 7.02 -15.42 -8.90
N ALA A 180 7.77 -14.41 -8.46
CA ALA A 180 7.50 -13.02 -8.82
C ALA A 180 8.06 -12.74 -10.23
N GLU A 181 7.23 -12.91 -11.25
CA GLU A 181 7.64 -12.84 -12.65
C GLU A 181 7.32 -11.50 -13.29
N ARG A 182 8.14 -11.10 -14.29
CA ARG A 182 7.90 -9.93 -15.16
C ARG A 182 7.56 -8.64 -14.42
N THR A 183 7.99 -8.52 -13.16
CA THR A 183 7.78 -7.31 -12.37
C THR A 183 8.68 -6.20 -12.90
N ARG A 184 8.12 -5.00 -13.02
CA ARG A 184 8.85 -3.81 -13.45
C ARG A 184 8.88 -2.81 -12.30
N ILE A 185 10.07 -2.36 -11.94
CA ILE A 185 10.29 -1.30 -10.95
C ILE A 185 10.81 -0.08 -11.70
N LEU A 186 10.01 0.98 -11.77
CA LEU A 186 10.33 2.18 -12.55
C LEU A 186 10.14 3.44 -11.71
N GLY A 187 11.13 4.34 -11.73
CA GLY A 187 10.98 5.70 -11.22
C GLY A 187 10.76 5.87 -9.71
N ASN A 188 10.94 4.83 -8.89
CA ASN A 188 10.73 4.91 -7.43
C ASN A 188 11.90 5.60 -6.69
N LYS A 189 11.59 6.24 -5.56
CA LYS A 189 12.58 6.66 -4.55
C LYS A 189 12.60 5.66 -3.41
N ILE A 190 13.77 5.08 -3.12
CA ILE A 190 13.89 4.00 -2.14
C ILE A 190 15.01 4.32 -1.15
N GLY A 191 14.69 4.32 0.15
CA GLY A 191 15.68 4.51 1.23
C GLY A 191 16.13 5.96 1.44
N SER A 192 15.40 6.93 0.90
CA SER A 192 15.65 8.36 1.05
C SER A 192 14.38 9.10 1.48
N GLU A 193 14.52 10.31 2.01
CA GLU A 193 13.36 11.19 2.19
C GLU A 193 12.83 11.72 0.84
N VAL A 194 11.66 12.35 0.83
CA VAL A 194 10.92 12.76 -0.37
C VAL A 194 11.69 13.63 -1.38
N GLN A 195 12.62 14.49 -0.96
CA GLN A 195 13.50 15.27 -1.82
C GLN A 195 14.69 14.44 -2.35
N GLY A 196 15.05 13.34 -1.68
CA GLY A 196 16.17 12.46 -2.07
C GLY A 196 17.54 13.00 -1.66
N LEU A 197 17.58 13.97 -0.74
CA LEU A 197 18.79 14.65 -0.26
C LEU A 197 19.33 14.04 1.04
N ALA A 198 18.48 13.38 1.82
CA ALA A 198 18.90 12.68 3.05
C ALA A 198 18.46 11.21 3.07
N PRO A 199 19.21 10.33 3.75
CA PRO A 199 18.84 8.93 3.89
C PRO A 199 17.63 8.77 4.83
N LEU A 200 16.75 7.85 4.47
CA LEU A 200 15.65 7.33 5.29
C LEU A 200 15.53 5.84 5.01
N GLY A 201 16.51 5.07 5.50
CA GLY A 201 16.74 3.68 5.12
C GLY A 201 15.55 2.75 5.37
N ASN A 202 15.53 1.64 4.62
CA ASN A 202 14.66 0.49 4.87
C ASN A 202 15.42 -0.63 5.59
#